data_AF-A0A6J4NV18-F1
#
_entry.id   AF-A0A6J4NV18-F1
#
_cell.length_a   1.000
_cell.length_b   1.000
_cell.length_c   1.000
_cell.angle_alpha   90.00
_cell.angle_beta   90.00
_cell.angle_gamma   90.00
#
_symmetry.space_group_name_H-M   'P 1'
#
loop_
_entity.id
_entity.type
_entity.pdbx_description
1 polymer ?
#
loop_
_entity_poly.entity_id
_entity_poly.type
_entity_poly.pdbx_seq_one_letter_code
_entity_poly.pdbx_strand_id
1 'polypeptide(L)'
;MSVKSTRIGAESDRDLIRRCRQGSAGAWRRVLDNYERLVYSIPLRYGLSQHDAADVAQITFTILLQSLDTLPDDSRLGPWLATVTRRHTWRFMERNRRETASEHLEDTRLAQSAVLMGKQDADSIEHWELTEWLDAGLSKMDRRCRELLLALYLEPEQLSYAQVVEKMGMPLGSIGPTRARCLRRLKQILR
;
A
#
# COMPACT_ATOMS: atom_id res chain seq x y z
N MET A 1 -22.81 3.63 -21.99
CA MET A 1 -21.55 4.08 -22.62
C MET A 1 -20.51 4.13 -21.51
N SER A 2 -19.80 3.01 -21.28
CA SER A 2 -18.91 2.85 -20.13
C SER A 2 -17.49 3.28 -20.51
N VAL A 3 -16.96 4.26 -19.78
CA VAL A 3 -15.64 4.85 -20.01
C VAL A 3 -14.58 3.82 -19.65
N LYS A 4 -13.93 3.25 -20.68
CA LYS A 4 -12.74 2.42 -20.53
C LYS A 4 -11.62 3.30 -19.98
N SER A 5 -11.25 3.08 -18.71
CA SER A 5 -10.08 3.67 -18.09
C SER A 5 -8.82 3.02 -18.69
N THR A 6 -8.24 3.68 -19.68
CA THR A 6 -6.96 3.31 -20.29
C THR A 6 -5.84 3.71 -19.33
N ARG A 7 -5.31 2.74 -18.56
CA ARG A 7 -4.09 2.90 -17.76
C ARG A 7 -2.87 2.84 -18.70
N ILE A 8 -2.06 3.91 -18.72
CA ILE A 8 -0.78 3.95 -19.43
C ILE A 8 0.23 3.06 -18.67
N GLY A 9 0.59 1.90 -19.22
CA GLY A 9 1.85 1.19 -18.94
C GLY A 9 1.99 0.36 -17.65
N ALA A 10 0.90 -0.03 -16.97
CA ALA A 10 0.96 -1.02 -15.89
C ALA A 10 0.62 -2.41 -16.46
N GLU A 11 1.56 -3.35 -16.39
CA GLU A 11 1.30 -4.76 -16.68
C GLU A 11 0.10 -5.24 -15.85
N SER A 12 -0.86 -5.92 -16.49
CA SER A 12 -2.08 -6.32 -15.81
C SER A 12 -1.82 -7.47 -14.83
N ASP A 13 -2.60 -7.56 -13.74
CA ASP A 13 -2.53 -8.67 -12.78
C ASP A 13 -2.60 -10.03 -13.49
N ARG A 14 -3.44 -10.13 -14.54
CA ARG A 14 -3.57 -11.32 -15.39
C ARG A 14 -2.25 -11.69 -16.07
N ASP A 15 -1.54 -10.71 -16.63
CA ASP A 15 -0.27 -10.96 -17.31
C ASP A 15 0.84 -11.34 -16.32
N LEU A 16 0.84 -10.69 -15.13
CA LEU A 16 1.73 -11.06 -14.03
C LEU A 16 1.50 -12.50 -13.57
N ILE A 17 0.25 -12.90 -13.31
CA ILE A 17 -0.11 -14.28 -12.91
C ILE A 17 0.38 -15.29 -13.96
N ARG A 18 0.09 -15.04 -15.25
CA ARG A 18 0.49 -15.95 -16.33
C ARG A 18 2.01 -16.11 -16.41
N ARG A 19 2.76 -15.01 -16.33
CA ARG A 19 4.23 -15.05 -16.42
C ARG A 19 4.87 -15.63 -15.17
N CYS A 20 4.29 -15.42 -13.99
CA CYS A 20 4.76 -16.06 -12.76
C CYS A 20 4.61 -17.59 -12.82
N ARG A 21 3.49 -18.10 -13.37
CA ARG A 21 3.29 -19.54 -13.63
C ARG A 21 4.31 -20.13 -14.60
N GLN A 22 4.75 -19.33 -15.56
CA GLN A 22 5.81 -19.71 -16.50
C GLN A 22 7.22 -19.65 -15.88
N GLY A 23 7.34 -19.36 -14.58
CA GLY A 23 8.62 -19.26 -13.88
C GLY A 23 9.40 -17.97 -14.16
N SER A 24 8.76 -16.92 -14.69
CA SER A 24 9.45 -15.66 -14.99
C SER A 24 9.86 -14.93 -13.71
N ALA A 25 11.16 -14.98 -13.38
CA ALA A 25 11.71 -14.24 -12.24
C ALA A 25 11.44 -12.72 -12.32
N GLY A 26 11.41 -12.16 -13.53
CA GLY A 26 11.06 -10.75 -13.74
C GLY A 26 9.61 -10.42 -13.38
N ALA A 27 8.67 -11.33 -13.64
CA ALA A 27 7.27 -11.15 -13.24
C ALA A 27 7.11 -11.23 -11.72
N TRP A 28 7.83 -12.15 -11.07
CA TRP A 28 7.87 -12.24 -9.61
C TRP A 28 8.41 -10.98 -8.95
N ARG A 29 9.51 -10.43 -9.46
CA ARG A 29 10.03 -9.14 -8.99
C ARG A 29 8.98 -8.05 -9.14
N ARG A 30 8.27 -8.03 -10.27
CA ARG A 30 7.24 -7.02 -10.52
C ARG A 30 6.05 -7.14 -9.57
N VAL A 31 5.66 -8.36 -9.20
CA VAL A 31 4.65 -8.60 -8.16
C VAL A 31 5.12 -8.04 -6.81
N LEU A 32 6.36 -8.33 -6.40
CA LEU A 32 6.91 -7.79 -5.15
C LEU A 32 6.94 -6.25 -5.18
N ASP A 33 7.52 -5.65 -6.22
CA ASP A 33 7.61 -4.20 -6.38
C ASP A 33 6.23 -3.51 -6.29
N ASN A 34 5.19 -4.15 -6.85
CA ASN A 34 3.85 -3.59 -6.91
C ASN A 34 3.07 -3.73 -5.59
N TYR A 35 3.27 -4.80 -4.82
CA TYR A 35 2.39 -5.15 -3.70
C TYR A 35 3.08 -5.29 -2.36
N GLU A 36 4.41 -5.22 -2.27
CA GLU A 36 5.14 -5.28 -1.00
C GLU A 36 4.65 -4.19 -0.04
N ARG A 37 4.51 -2.94 -0.51
CA ARG A 37 3.98 -1.84 0.33
C ARG A 37 2.57 -2.09 0.83
N LEU A 38 1.68 -2.68 0.02
CA LEU A 38 0.33 -3.08 0.46
C LEU A 38 0.42 -4.08 1.61
N VAL A 39 1.13 -5.18 1.35
CA VAL A 39 1.25 -6.32 2.25
C VAL A 39 1.94 -5.90 3.57
N TYR A 40 2.94 -5.03 3.53
CA TYR A 40 3.58 -4.48 4.73
C TYR A 40 2.71 -3.46 5.47
N SER A 41 1.95 -2.61 4.75
CA SER A 41 1.18 -1.54 5.39
C SER A 41 0.05 -2.06 6.28
N ILE A 42 -0.53 -3.21 5.94
CA ILE A 42 -1.66 -3.80 6.66
C ILE A 42 -1.28 -4.16 8.11
N PRO A 43 -0.32 -5.06 8.40
CA PRO A 43 0.05 -5.40 9.76
C PRO A 43 0.50 -4.18 10.58
N LEU A 44 1.24 -3.25 9.98
CA LEU A 44 1.65 -2.01 10.64
C LEU A 44 0.45 -1.15 11.08
N ARG A 45 -0.60 -1.06 10.25
CA ARG A 45 -1.86 -0.37 10.64
C ARG A 45 -2.58 -1.04 11.80
N TYR A 46 -2.38 -2.35 12.00
CA TYR A 46 -2.90 -3.08 13.17
C TYR A 46 -1.96 -3.02 14.38
N GLY A 47 -0.87 -2.23 14.32
CA GLY A 47 0.04 -2.00 15.45
C GLY A 47 1.13 -3.05 15.62
N LEU A 48 1.34 -3.93 14.64
CA LEU A 48 2.44 -4.90 14.66
C LEU A 48 3.79 -4.20 14.47
N SER A 49 4.85 -4.80 15.01
CA SER A 49 6.21 -4.32 14.79
C SER A 49 6.64 -4.52 13.33
N GLN A 50 7.74 -3.88 12.93
CA GLN A 50 8.31 -4.10 11.60
C GLN A 50 8.76 -5.54 11.37
N HIS A 51 9.22 -6.22 12.43
CA HIS A 51 9.63 -7.62 12.37
C HIS A 51 8.43 -8.52 12.11
N ASP A 52 7.37 -8.35 12.90
CA ASP A 52 6.13 -9.11 12.73
C ASP A 52 5.47 -8.84 11.36
N ALA A 53 5.54 -7.60 10.89
CA ALA A 53 5.07 -7.22 9.55
C ALA A 53 5.85 -7.95 8.45
N ALA A 54 7.17 -8.12 8.61
CA ALA A 54 7.99 -8.86 7.67
C ALA A 54 7.63 -10.36 7.65
N ASP A 55 7.36 -10.95 8.81
CA ASP A 55 6.91 -12.35 8.91
C ASP A 55 5.54 -12.55 8.23
N VAL A 56 4.61 -11.61 8.45
CA VAL A 56 3.31 -11.60 7.77
C VAL A 56 3.47 -11.43 6.25
N ALA A 57 4.41 -10.60 5.81
CA ALA A 57 4.68 -10.41 4.38
C ALA A 57 5.25 -11.69 3.75
N GLN A 58 6.24 -12.31 4.41
CA GLN A 58 6.84 -13.56 3.95
C GLN A 58 5.80 -14.67 3.81
N ILE A 59 4.95 -14.88 4.82
CA ILE A 59 3.91 -15.91 4.74
C ILE A 59 2.88 -15.59 3.65
N THR A 60 2.52 -14.32 3.48
CA THR A 60 1.58 -13.89 2.41
C THR A 60 2.15 -14.24 1.03
N PHE A 61 3.39 -13.84 0.73
CA PHE A 61 4.00 -14.12 -0.58
C PHE A 61 4.30 -15.61 -0.79
N THR A 62 4.58 -16.36 0.28
CA THR A 62 4.69 -17.82 0.22
C THR A 62 3.36 -18.46 -0.17
N ILE A 63 2.25 -18.01 0.42
CA ILE A 63 0.91 -18.49 0.06
C ILE A 63 0.56 -18.10 -1.37
N LEU A 64 0.96 -16.90 -1.83
CA LEU A 64 0.80 -16.50 -3.24
C LEU A 64 1.49 -17.51 -4.16
N LEU A 65 2.78 -17.79 -3.91
CA LEU A 65 3.56 -18.75 -4.69
C LEU A 65 2.89 -20.13 -4.74
N GLN A 66 2.41 -20.63 -3.60
CA GLN A 66 1.71 -21.93 -3.51
C GLN A 66 0.34 -21.94 -4.19
N SER A 67 -0.32 -20.78 -4.28
CA SER A 67 -1.68 -20.66 -4.82
C SER A 67 -1.69 -20.23 -6.29
N LEU A 68 -0.55 -19.90 -6.88
CA LEU A 68 -0.48 -19.36 -8.23
C LEU A 68 -1.13 -20.26 -9.27
N ASP A 69 -0.94 -21.57 -9.19
CA ASP A 69 -1.51 -22.51 -10.18
C ASP A 69 -3.02 -22.64 -10.07
N THR A 70 -3.61 -22.29 -8.92
CA THR A 70 -5.06 -22.40 -8.67
C THR A 70 -5.79 -21.06 -8.81
N LEU A 71 -5.07 -19.93 -8.82
CA LEU A 71 -5.67 -18.60 -8.98
C LEU A 71 -6.31 -18.40 -10.37
N PRO A 72 -7.59 -18.04 -10.50
CA PRO A 72 -8.16 -17.68 -11.79
C PRO A 72 -7.36 -16.58 -12.52
N ASP A 73 -7.26 -16.65 -13.85
CA ASP A 73 -6.53 -15.67 -14.68
C ASP A 73 -7.06 -14.23 -14.53
N ASP A 74 -8.33 -14.07 -14.18
CA ASP A 74 -9.01 -12.80 -13.94
C ASP A 74 -8.95 -12.33 -12.48
N SER A 75 -8.19 -13.04 -11.63
CA SER A 75 -7.96 -12.65 -10.24
C SER A 75 -7.28 -11.28 -10.16
N ARG A 76 -7.77 -10.46 -9.24
CA ARG A 76 -7.11 -9.21 -8.85
C ARG A 76 -6.17 -9.50 -7.68
N LEU A 77 -4.87 -9.34 -7.91
CA LEU A 77 -3.82 -9.67 -6.93
C LEU A 77 -3.90 -8.76 -5.71
N GLY A 78 -4.15 -7.46 -5.89
CA GLY A 78 -4.23 -6.49 -4.78
C GLY A 78 -5.26 -6.90 -3.71
N PRO A 79 -6.54 -7.05 -4.06
CA PRO A 79 -7.57 -7.51 -3.13
C PRO A 79 -7.27 -8.88 -2.51
N TRP A 80 -6.82 -9.85 -3.32
CA TRP A 80 -6.49 -11.18 -2.83
C TRP A 80 -5.36 -11.14 -1.79
N LEU A 81 -4.28 -10.40 -2.09
CA LEU A 81 -3.15 -10.19 -1.17
C LEU A 81 -3.61 -9.51 0.11
N ALA A 82 -4.40 -8.44 0.02
CA ALA A 82 -4.94 -7.75 1.20
C ALA A 82 -5.75 -8.71 2.10
N THR A 83 -6.59 -9.56 1.53
CA THR A 83 -7.35 -10.57 2.28
C THR A 83 -6.44 -11.58 2.98
N VAL A 84 -5.45 -12.12 2.28
CA VAL A 84 -4.50 -13.09 2.85
C VAL A 84 -3.67 -12.44 3.95
N THR A 85 -3.10 -11.25 3.69
CA THR A 85 -2.32 -10.49 4.67
C THR A 85 -3.12 -10.22 5.93
N ARG A 86 -4.34 -9.67 5.84
CA ARG A 86 -5.20 -9.40 7.01
C ARG A 86 -5.48 -10.66 7.81
N ARG A 87 -5.80 -11.77 7.14
CA ARG A 87 -6.02 -13.06 7.81
C ARG A 87 -4.79 -13.48 8.62
N HIS A 88 -3.60 -13.30 8.07
CA HIS A 88 -2.35 -13.66 8.73
C HIS A 88 -1.94 -12.66 9.83
N THR A 89 -2.18 -11.37 9.64
CA THR A 89 -2.06 -10.34 10.69
C THR A 89 -2.93 -10.71 11.89
N TRP A 90 -4.21 -11.04 11.68
CA TRP A 90 -5.11 -11.43 12.77
C TRP A 90 -4.64 -12.69 13.50
N ARG A 91 -4.21 -13.72 12.75
CA ARG A 91 -3.66 -14.94 13.34
C ARG A 91 -2.40 -14.68 14.16
N PHE A 92 -1.55 -13.75 13.71
CA PHE A 92 -0.36 -13.33 14.43
C PHE A 92 -0.73 -12.64 15.75
N MET A 93 -1.64 -11.67 15.71
CA MET A 93 -2.14 -10.98 16.91
C MET A 93 -2.77 -11.94 17.92
N GLU A 94 -3.58 -12.89 17.45
CA GLU A 94 -4.20 -13.88 18.33
C GLU A 94 -3.18 -14.83 18.97
N ARG A 95 -2.10 -15.18 18.25
CA ARG A 95 -0.98 -15.96 18.81
C ARG A 95 -0.22 -15.16 19.87
N ASN A 96 0.18 -13.92 19.56
CA ASN A 96 0.87 -13.07 20.53
C ASN A 96 0.00 -12.81 21.76
N ARG A 97 -1.32 -12.64 21.58
CA ARG A 97 -2.27 -12.53 22.69
C ARG A 97 -2.27 -13.78 23.54
N ARG A 98 -2.23 -14.99 22.95
CA ARG A 98 -2.16 -16.26 23.69
C ARG A 98 -0.81 -16.52 24.33
N GLU A 99 0.28 -16.07 23.74
CA GLU A 99 1.62 -16.18 24.32
C GLU A 99 1.77 -15.23 25.50
N THR A 100 1.23 -14.01 25.38
CA THR A 100 1.13 -13.04 26.50
C THR A 100 0.10 -13.48 27.55
N ALA A 101 -1.03 -14.06 27.12
CA ALA A 101 -2.06 -14.63 27.98
C ALA A 101 -1.75 -16.08 28.40
N SER A 102 -0.57 -16.62 28.08
CA SER A 102 -0.11 -17.86 28.72
C SER A 102 0.24 -17.62 30.19
N GLU A 103 0.12 -16.38 30.68
CA GLU A 103 -0.07 -16.08 32.09
C GLU A 103 -1.52 -16.26 32.59
N HIS A 104 -2.59 -16.13 31.79
CA HIS A 104 -3.99 -16.40 32.20
C HIS A 104 -4.90 -16.90 31.03
N LEU A 105 -5.44 -18.11 31.23
CA LEU A 105 -6.23 -19.00 30.36
C LEU A 105 -7.41 -18.46 29.52
N GLU A 106 -7.59 -19.14 28.37
CA GLU A 106 -8.82 -19.57 27.65
C GLU A 106 -9.64 -18.59 26.75
N ASP A 107 -9.54 -18.87 25.44
CA ASP A 107 -10.62 -19.31 24.52
C ASP A 107 -11.43 -18.33 23.63
N THR A 108 -11.76 -18.87 22.44
CA THR A 108 -12.78 -18.50 21.43
C THR A 108 -12.47 -17.43 20.36
N ARG A 109 -12.52 -17.86 19.08
CA ARG A 109 -13.27 -17.26 17.91
C ARG A 109 -12.53 -17.35 16.56
N LEU A 110 -12.64 -18.51 15.91
CA LEU A 110 -12.37 -18.65 14.46
C LEU A 110 -13.61 -18.34 13.59
N ALA A 111 -14.81 -18.26 14.17
CA ALA A 111 -16.08 -18.18 13.44
C ALA A 111 -16.60 -16.77 13.13
N GLN A 112 -15.96 -15.69 13.60
CA GLN A 112 -16.40 -14.31 13.32
C GLN A 112 -15.61 -13.59 12.23
N SER A 113 -14.65 -14.28 11.63
CA SER A 113 -13.72 -13.71 10.64
C SER A 113 -14.37 -13.33 9.30
N ALA A 114 -15.58 -13.83 8.99
CA ALA A 114 -16.20 -13.60 7.68
C ALA A 114 -17.12 -12.36 7.62
N VAL A 115 -17.67 -11.88 8.74
CA VAL A 115 -18.77 -10.89 8.72
C VAL A 115 -18.28 -9.44 8.85
N LEU A 116 -17.08 -9.21 9.40
CA LEU A 116 -16.48 -7.86 9.53
C LEU A 116 -15.65 -7.42 8.31
N MET A 117 -15.38 -8.31 7.35
CA MET A 117 -14.52 -8.05 6.19
C MET A 117 -15.20 -7.14 5.14
N GLY A 118 -16.48 -7.35 4.82
CA GLY A 118 -17.05 -6.84 3.56
C GLY A 118 -17.23 -5.32 3.34
N LYS A 119 -17.11 -4.46 4.36
CA LYS A 119 -17.37 -3.00 4.21
C LYS A 119 -16.17 -2.08 4.38
N GLN A 120 -15.17 -2.46 5.18
CA GLN A 120 -13.89 -1.72 5.26
C GLN A 120 -12.92 -2.14 4.14
N ASP A 121 -13.21 -3.25 3.45
CA ASP A 121 -12.29 -3.90 2.50
C ASP A 121 -12.13 -3.15 1.16
N ALA A 122 -13.19 -2.59 0.58
CA ALA A 122 -13.09 -1.88 -0.70
C ALA A 122 -12.40 -0.52 -0.54
N ASP A 123 -12.85 0.28 0.42
CA ASP A 123 -12.31 1.62 0.69
C ASP A 123 -10.82 1.59 1.04
N SER A 124 -10.36 0.56 1.76
CA SER A 124 -8.96 0.44 2.16
C SER A 124 -8.03 0.05 1.00
N ILE A 125 -8.49 -0.75 0.05
CA ILE A 125 -7.72 -1.09 -1.16
C ILE A 125 -7.72 0.10 -2.12
N GLU A 126 -8.86 0.75 -2.35
CA GLU A 126 -8.93 1.97 -3.18
C GLU A 126 -8.05 3.08 -2.63
N HIS A 127 -8.05 3.26 -1.30
CA HIS A 127 -7.18 4.23 -0.64
C HIS A 127 -5.70 3.89 -0.78
N TRP A 128 -5.33 2.60 -0.71
CA TRP A 128 -3.95 2.17 -0.99
C TRP A 128 -3.57 2.42 -2.46
N GLU A 129 -4.42 2.01 -3.42
CA GLU A 129 -4.18 2.25 -4.85
C GLU A 129 -3.99 3.75 -5.13
N LEU A 130 -4.79 4.60 -4.49
CA LEU A 130 -4.66 6.06 -4.56
C LEU A 130 -3.35 6.57 -3.95
N THR A 131 -2.95 6.03 -2.81
CA THR A 131 -1.72 6.42 -2.11
C THR A 131 -0.48 6.03 -2.91
N GLU A 132 -0.44 4.81 -3.46
CA GLU A 132 0.65 4.37 -4.35
C GLU A 132 0.72 5.20 -5.62
N TRP A 133 -0.42 5.47 -6.24
CA TRP A 133 -0.47 6.31 -7.43
C TRP A 133 0.06 7.73 -7.15
N LEU A 134 -0.29 8.30 -5.99
CA LEU A 134 0.22 9.61 -5.56
C LEU A 134 1.73 9.57 -5.29
N ASP A 135 2.23 8.57 -4.57
CA ASP A 135 3.66 8.41 -4.27
C ASP A 135 4.49 8.19 -5.54
N ALA A 136 3.99 7.36 -6.48
CA ALA A 136 4.61 7.16 -7.78
C ALA A 136 4.64 8.46 -8.60
N GLY A 137 3.62 9.31 -8.48
CA GLY A 137 3.62 10.64 -9.10
C GLY A 137 4.63 11.59 -8.46
N LEU A 138 4.64 11.65 -7.13
CA LEU A 138 5.55 12.51 -6.36
C LEU A 138 7.03 12.12 -6.58
N SER A 139 7.35 10.83 -6.71
CA SER A 139 8.73 10.36 -6.95
C SER A 139 9.29 10.77 -8.31
N LYS A 140 8.43 11.05 -9.30
CA LYS A 140 8.81 11.56 -10.64
C LYS A 140 8.96 13.08 -10.70
N MET A 141 8.63 13.79 -9.63
CA MET A 141 8.81 15.24 -9.56
C MET A 141 10.27 15.61 -9.30
N ASP A 142 10.65 16.83 -9.67
CA ASP A 142 11.92 17.39 -9.20
C ASP A 142 11.93 17.52 -7.67
N ARG A 143 13.13 17.41 -7.09
CA ARG A 143 13.32 17.38 -5.64
C ARG A 143 12.62 18.54 -4.93
N ARG A 144 12.74 19.76 -5.48
CA ARG A 144 12.22 20.98 -4.86
C ARG A 144 10.70 20.99 -4.81
N CYS A 145 10.02 20.62 -5.89
CA CYS A 145 8.56 20.52 -5.88
C CYS A 145 8.05 19.39 -4.99
N ARG A 146 8.74 18.23 -4.98
CA ARG A 146 8.38 17.11 -4.09
C ARG A 146 8.48 17.52 -2.62
N GLU A 147 9.61 18.10 -2.21
CA GLU A 147 9.84 18.56 -0.83
C GLU A 147 8.81 19.59 -0.38
N LEU A 148 8.47 20.55 -1.24
CA LEU A 148 7.45 21.56 -0.94
C LEU A 148 6.07 20.93 -0.70
N LEU A 149 5.65 19.98 -1.54
CA LEU A 149 4.34 19.34 -1.39
C LEU A 149 4.30 18.41 -0.17
N LEU A 150 5.40 17.71 0.13
CA LEU A 150 5.51 16.92 1.37
C LEU A 150 5.38 17.81 2.60
N ALA A 151 6.17 18.89 2.66
CA ALA A 151 6.17 19.84 3.77
C ALA A 151 4.80 20.48 4.04
N LEU A 152 4.02 20.74 2.98
CA LEU A 152 2.72 21.42 3.08
C LEU A 152 1.56 20.49 3.44
N TYR A 153 1.64 19.20 3.11
CA TYR A 153 0.45 18.33 3.11
C TYR A 153 0.65 16.94 3.69
N LEU A 154 1.87 16.40 3.72
CA LEU A 154 2.15 15.02 4.12
C LEU A 154 3.05 14.92 5.37
N GLU A 155 3.50 16.04 5.93
CA GLU A 155 4.20 16.02 7.22
C GLU A 155 3.21 15.64 8.34
N PRO A 156 3.60 14.75 9.28
CA PRO A 156 2.75 14.35 10.41
C PRO A 156 2.34 15.53 11.29
N GLU A 157 3.22 16.51 11.41
CA GLU A 157 2.98 17.76 12.12
C GLU A 157 2.77 18.87 11.08
N GLN A 158 1.64 19.59 11.16
CA GLN A 158 1.35 20.68 10.22
C GLN A 158 2.35 21.81 10.42
N LEU A 159 3.32 21.89 9.50
CA LEU A 159 4.30 22.96 9.49
C LEU A 159 3.61 24.31 9.25
N SER A 160 3.95 25.29 10.07
CA SER A 160 3.61 26.68 9.80
C SER A 160 4.30 27.17 8.52
N TYR A 161 3.72 28.17 7.86
CA TYR A 161 4.33 28.78 6.67
C TYR A 161 5.75 29.30 6.94
N ALA A 162 6.05 29.76 8.16
CA ALA A 162 7.39 30.19 8.55
C ALA A 162 8.40 29.02 8.55
N GLN A 163 8.01 27.87 9.11
CA GLN A 163 8.83 26.65 9.09
C GLN A 163 9.03 26.12 7.67
N VAL A 164 8.02 26.23 6.80
CA VAL A 164 8.15 25.86 5.38
C VAL A 164 9.12 26.81 4.65
N VAL A 165 9.06 28.12 4.91
CA VAL A 165 10.03 29.10 4.36
C VAL A 165 11.45 28.73 4.75
N GLU A 166 11.68 28.46 6.03
CA GLU A 166 12.99 28.10 6.57
C GLU A 166 13.50 26.80 5.95
N LYS A 167 12.67 25.75 5.95
CA LYS A 167 12.99 24.44 5.37
C LYS A 167 13.31 24.51 3.87
N MET A 168 12.57 25.33 3.13
CA MET A 168 12.69 25.42 1.67
C MET A 168 13.70 26.47 1.20
N GLY A 169 14.24 27.29 2.11
CA GLY A 169 15.16 28.39 1.78
C GLY A 169 14.59 29.37 0.75
N MET A 170 13.29 29.68 0.82
CA MET A 170 12.60 30.52 -0.17
C MET A 170 11.71 31.59 0.45
N PRO A 171 11.52 32.76 -0.18
CA PRO A 171 10.69 33.83 0.38
C PRO A 171 9.22 33.40 0.56
N LEU A 172 8.58 33.87 1.64
CA LEU A 172 7.16 33.59 1.94
C LEU A 172 6.24 33.88 0.75
N GLY A 173 6.42 35.04 0.09
CA GLY A 173 5.62 35.43 -1.08
C GLY A 173 5.79 34.51 -2.29
N SER A 174 6.85 33.70 -2.34
CA SER A 174 7.09 32.74 -3.42
C SER A 174 6.42 31.39 -3.20
N ILE A 175 5.94 31.07 -1.97
CA ILE A 175 5.35 29.76 -1.66
C ILE A 175 4.08 29.53 -2.46
N GLY A 176 3.13 30.48 -2.46
CA GLY A 176 1.87 30.35 -3.19
C GLY A 176 2.04 30.06 -4.69
N PRO A 177 2.78 30.90 -5.44
CA PRO A 177 3.06 30.65 -6.85
C PRO A 177 3.79 29.34 -7.12
N THR A 178 4.74 28.97 -6.25
CA THR A 178 5.53 27.72 -6.42
C THR A 178 4.68 26.49 -6.15
N ARG A 179 3.86 26.50 -5.09
CA ARG A 179 2.86 25.48 -4.78
C ARG A 179 1.92 25.24 -5.97
N ALA A 180 1.38 26.32 -6.55
CA ALA A 180 0.48 26.23 -7.70
C ALA A 180 1.16 25.59 -8.92
N ARG A 181 2.42 25.93 -9.21
CA ARG A 181 3.20 25.30 -10.28
C ARG A 181 3.48 23.82 -10.00
N CYS A 182 3.88 23.47 -8.78
CA CYS A 182 4.18 22.09 -8.39
C CYS A 182 2.93 21.19 -8.45
N LEU A 183 1.77 21.66 -7.97
CA LEU A 183 0.50 20.92 -8.10
C LEU A 183 0.09 20.72 -9.56
N ARG A 184 0.28 21.74 -10.40
CA ARG A 184 0.00 21.62 -11.85
C ARG A 184 0.92 20.60 -12.51
N ARG A 185 2.19 20.55 -12.10
CA ARG A 185 3.16 19.56 -12.57
C ARG A 185 2.80 18.16 -12.11
N LEU A 186 2.44 17.97 -10.85
CA LEU A 186 1.99 16.69 -10.32
C LEU A 186 0.75 16.19 -11.09
N LYS A 187 -0.22 17.08 -11.33
CA LYS A 187 -1.41 16.76 -12.17
C LYS A 187 -1.05 16.33 -13.59
N GLN A 188 0.03 16.86 -14.18
CA GLN A 188 0.50 16.42 -15.50
C GLN A 188 1.17 15.04 -15.46
N ILE A 189 1.89 14.73 -14.38
CA ILE A 189 2.57 13.43 -14.18
C ILE A 189 1.56 12.32 -13.91
N LEU A 190 0.49 12.65 -13.18
CA LEU A 190 -0.56 11.72 -12.75
C LEU A 190 -1.60 11.42 -13.86
N ARG A 191 -1.51 12.08 -15.01
CA ARG A 191 -2.45 11.90 -16.14
C ARG A 191 -2.18 10.66 -16.97
#